data_AF-A0A0F8YS62-F1
#
_entry.id   AF-A0A0F8YS62-F1
#
_cell.length_a   1.000
_cell.length_b   1.000
_cell.length_c   1.000
_cell.angle_alpha   90.00
_cell.angle_beta   90.00
_cell.angle_gamma   90.00
#
_symmetry.space_group_name_H-M   'P 1'
#
loop_
_entity.id
_entity.type
_entity.pdbx_description
1 polymer ?
#
loop_
_entity_poly.entity_id
_entity_poly.type
_entity_poly.pdbx_seq_one_letter_code
_entity_poly.pdbx_strand_id
1 'polypeptide(L)'
;MSDITTATELRRRILKEHGLVPPKPPAYFLPDAAPYDESAIDFRKTNLMKYIETKYIILLKQDIYRGSINDVCSRYGWEVDRSTISRWRKIIRRYLIQ
;
A
#
# COMPACT_ATOMS: atom_id res chain seq x y z
N MET A 1 9.39 -36.36 -18.75
CA MET A 1 8.70 -35.12 -18.33
C MET A 1 9.54 -34.41 -17.27
N SER A 2 10.74 -33.92 -17.64
CA SER A 2 11.75 -33.48 -16.67
C SER A 2 12.64 -32.33 -17.15
N ASP A 3 12.24 -31.57 -18.18
CA ASP A 3 13.12 -30.56 -18.80
C ASP A 3 12.67 -29.10 -18.59
N ILE A 4 11.40 -28.86 -18.25
CA ILE A 4 10.83 -27.50 -18.13
C ILE A 4 11.29 -26.82 -16.83
N THR A 5 11.45 -27.59 -15.75
CA THR A 5 11.95 -27.13 -14.45
C THR A 5 13.40 -26.64 -14.54
N THR A 6 14.23 -27.36 -15.30
CA THR A 6 15.66 -27.11 -15.48
C THR A 6 15.93 -25.81 -16.24
N ALA A 7 15.18 -25.55 -17.32
CA ALA A 7 15.32 -24.32 -18.10
C ALA A 7 14.93 -23.06 -17.30
N THR A 8 13.90 -23.17 -16.45
CA THR A 8 13.44 -22.06 -15.61
C THR A 8 14.44 -21.74 -14.50
N GLU A 9 15.06 -22.76 -13.91
CA GLU A 9 16.11 -22.60 -12.89
C GLU A 9 17.41 -22.03 -13.47
N LEU A 10 17.81 -22.50 -14.66
CA LEU A 10 18.99 -21.99 -15.37
C LEU A 10 18.84 -20.49 -15.66
N ARG A 11 17.67 -20.07 -16.15
CA ARG A 11 17.38 -18.66 -16.42
C ARG A 11 17.43 -17.81 -15.15
N ARG A 12 16.93 -18.31 -14.02
CA ARG A 12 17.03 -17.60 -12.72
C ARG A 12 18.49 -17.46 -12.25
N ARG A 13 19.33 -18.48 -12.45
CA ARG A 13 20.76 -18.41 -12.10
C ARG A 13 21.49 -17.37 -12.94
N ILE A 14 21.31 -17.40 -14.26
CA ILE A 14 21.91 -16.44 -15.19
C ILE A 14 21.50 -15.00 -14.81
N LEU A 15 20.20 -14.76 -14.57
CA LEU A 15 19.72 -13.44 -14.18
C LEU A 15 20.27 -12.98 -12.81
N LYS A 16 20.51 -13.91 -11.88
CA LYS A 16 21.10 -13.63 -10.56
C LYS A 16 22.59 -13.30 -10.67
N GLU A 17 23.34 -14.04 -11.48
CA GLU A 17 24.78 -13.81 -11.72
C GLU A 17 25.06 -12.47 -12.41
N HIS A 18 24.22 -12.09 -13.38
CA HIS A 18 24.33 -10.81 -14.10
C HIS A 18 23.70 -9.62 -13.35
N GLY A 19 23.20 -9.81 -12.13
CA GLY A 19 22.62 -8.74 -11.31
C GLY A 19 21.30 -8.15 -11.85
N LEU A 20 20.63 -8.85 -12.76
CA LEU A 20 19.40 -8.41 -13.44
C LEU A 20 18.12 -8.80 -12.69
N VAL A 21 18.22 -9.48 -11.55
CA VAL A 21 17.09 -9.71 -10.64
C VAL A 21 17.11 -8.60 -9.60
N PRO A 22 16.19 -7.61 -9.66
CA PRO A 22 16.03 -6.67 -8.57
C PRO A 22 15.74 -7.48 -7.29
N PRO A 23 16.36 -7.16 -6.15
CA PRO A 23 16.00 -7.80 -4.90
C PRO A 23 14.49 -7.68 -4.74
N LYS A 24 13.83 -8.82 -4.45
CA LYS A 24 12.39 -8.81 -4.14
C LYS A 24 12.20 -7.73 -3.07
N PRO A 25 11.35 -6.72 -3.31
CA PRO A 25 11.08 -5.74 -2.26
C PRO A 25 10.64 -6.53 -1.03
N PRO A 26 11.13 -6.15 0.17
CA PRO A 26 10.78 -6.87 1.39
C PRO A 26 9.26 -7.01 1.43
N ALA A 27 8.77 -8.23 1.69
CA ALA A 27 7.36 -8.43 1.93
C ALA A 27 6.99 -7.53 3.11
N TYR A 28 6.22 -6.47 2.85
CA TYR A 28 5.81 -5.52 3.89
C TYR A 28 4.93 -6.16 4.97
N PHE A 29 4.60 -7.46 4.82
CA PHE A 29 3.80 -8.25 5.73
C PHE A 29 4.53 -9.57 5.98
N LEU A 30 4.86 -9.82 7.24
CA LEU A 30 5.39 -11.12 7.68
C LEU A 30 4.30 -12.19 7.49
N PRO A 31 4.65 -13.43 7.10
CA PRO A 31 3.68 -14.51 6.88
C PRO A 31 2.80 -14.82 8.12
N ASP A 32 3.31 -14.54 9.31
CA ASP A 32 2.67 -14.81 10.61
C ASP A 32 2.10 -13.55 11.28
N ALA A 33 1.97 -12.44 10.55
CA ALA A 33 1.36 -11.24 11.09
C ALA A 33 -0.14 -11.48 11.34
N ALA A 34 -0.62 -11.17 12.55
CA ALA A 34 -2.04 -11.18 12.89
C ALA A 34 -2.86 -10.35 11.87
N PRO A 35 -4.15 -10.67 11.65
CA PRO A 35 -5.02 -9.85 10.81
C PRO A 35 -4.95 -8.41 11.30
N TYR A 36 -4.36 -7.59 10.46
CA TYR A 36 -3.90 -6.28 10.80
C TYR A 36 -5.10 -5.34 10.99
N ASP A 37 -5.30 -4.91 12.25
CA ASP A 37 -6.42 -4.05 12.61
C ASP A 37 -6.04 -2.57 12.43
N GLU A 38 -6.35 -2.05 11.23
CA GLU A 38 -6.20 -0.64 10.86
C GLU A 38 -6.95 0.34 11.78
N SER A 39 -7.83 -0.16 12.67
CA SER A 39 -8.57 0.67 13.59
C SER A 39 -7.78 1.08 14.84
N ALA A 40 -6.68 0.39 15.18
CA ALA A 40 -5.98 0.55 16.46
C ALA A 40 -5.00 1.73 16.54
N ILE A 41 -4.63 2.35 15.42
CA ILE A 41 -3.55 3.35 15.39
C ILE A 41 -4.12 4.76 15.20
N ASP A 42 -4.01 5.57 16.26
CA ASP A 42 -4.38 6.98 16.25
C ASP A 42 -3.24 7.83 15.67
N PHE A 43 -3.52 8.53 14.58
CA PHE A 43 -2.60 9.50 13.97
C PHE A 43 -3.19 10.91 14.04
N ARG A 44 -2.32 11.92 14.11
CA ARG A 44 -2.75 13.32 14.13
C ARG A 44 -3.36 13.70 12.78
N LYS A 45 -4.69 13.78 12.71
CA LYS A 45 -5.43 14.22 11.52
C LYS A 45 -5.26 15.72 11.26
N THR A 46 -4.97 16.07 10.01
CA THR A 46 -4.99 17.47 9.54
C THR A 46 -6.42 18.00 9.45
N ASN A 47 -6.61 19.32 9.40
CA ASN A 47 -7.94 19.93 9.25
C ASN A 47 -8.64 19.45 7.97
N LEU A 48 -7.89 19.27 6.87
CA LEU A 48 -8.44 18.74 5.62
C LEU A 48 -8.90 17.28 5.74
N MET A 49 -8.15 16.45 6.46
CA MET A 49 -8.56 15.08 6.75
C MET A 49 -9.86 15.04 7.56
N LYS A 50 -9.95 15.86 8.61
CA LYS A 50 -11.16 15.97 9.43
C LYS A 50 -12.35 16.46 8.61
N TYR A 51 -12.13 17.48 7.76
CA TYR A 51 -13.15 17.99 6.85
C TYR A 51 -13.72 16.89 5.95
N ILE A 52 -12.86 16.11 5.30
CA ILE A 52 -13.28 15.00 4.43
C ILE A 52 -14.03 13.92 5.22
N GLU A 53 -13.55 13.53 6.41
CA GLU A 53 -14.27 12.58 7.27
C GLU A 53 -15.67 13.05 7.63
N THR A 54 -15.81 14.31 8.05
CA THR A 54 -17.11 14.88 8.43
C THR A 54 -18.04 15.04 7.24
N LYS A 55 -17.52 15.52 6.10
CA LYS A 55 -18.31 15.79 4.90
C LYS A 55 -18.86 14.53 4.25
N TYR A 56 -18.02 13.50 4.14
CA TYR A 56 -18.40 12.25 3.49
C TYR A 56 -18.88 11.19 4.49
N ILE A 57 -18.87 11.49 5.80
CA ILE A 57 -19.25 10.58 6.89
C ILE A 57 -18.49 9.26 6.76
N ILE A 58 -17.17 9.37 6.62
CA ILE A 58 -16.28 8.23 6.41
C ILE A 58 -15.20 8.16 7.48
N LEU A 59 -14.69 6.95 7.69
CA LEU A 59 -13.47 6.71 8.43
C LEU A 59 -12.29 6.76 7.47
N LEU A 60 -11.59 7.90 7.39
CA LEU A 60 -10.56 8.16 6.36
C LEU A 60 -9.48 7.08 6.35
N LYS A 61 -9.10 6.59 7.54
CA LYS A 61 -8.05 5.58 7.70
C LYS A 61 -8.32 4.28 6.94
N GLN A 62 -9.58 3.88 6.82
CA GLN A 62 -9.99 2.70 6.05
C GLN A 62 -10.32 3.07 4.60
N ASP A 63 -11.06 4.15 4.40
CA ASP A 63 -11.54 4.49 3.06
C ASP A 63 -10.39 4.82 2.10
N ILE A 64 -9.32 5.43 2.61
CA ILE A 64 -8.17 5.80 1.79
C ILE A 64 -7.44 4.61 1.17
N TYR A 65 -7.56 3.40 1.73
CA TYR A 65 -6.95 2.19 1.18
C TYR A 65 -7.93 1.35 0.35
N ARG A 66 -9.22 1.69 0.36
CA ARG A 66 -10.23 1.00 -0.41
C ARG A 66 -10.13 1.40 -1.88
N GLY A 67 -9.54 0.53 -2.70
CA GLY A 67 -9.40 0.71 -4.14
C GLY A 67 -8.16 1.51 -4.57
N SER A 68 -8.15 1.91 -5.84
CA SER A 68 -7.07 2.72 -6.41
C SER A 68 -7.12 4.17 -5.91
N ILE A 69 -6.02 4.91 -6.07
CA ILE A 69 -6.00 6.35 -5.70
C ILE A 69 -7.05 7.13 -6.49
N ASN A 70 -7.29 6.76 -7.76
CA ASN A 70 -8.31 7.42 -8.58
C ASN A 70 -9.71 7.15 -8.04
N ASP A 71 -9.99 5.94 -7.56
CA ASP A 71 -11.30 5.60 -6.99
C ASP A 71 -11.56 6.40 -5.71
N VAL A 72 -10.53 6.57 -4.87
CA VAL A 72 -10.59 7.41 -3.66
C VAL A 72 -10.86 8.87 -4.04
N CYS A 73 -10.09 9.43 -4.98
CA CYS A 73 -10.31 10.80 -5.46
C CYS A 73 -11.71 11.00 -6.02
N SER A 74 -12.21 10.04 -6.81
CA SER A 74 -13.56 10.09 -7.38
C SER A 74 -14.64 10.06 -6.30
N ARG A 75 -14.48 9.26 -5.24
CA ARG A 75 -15.44 9.20 -4.12
C ARG A 75 -15.48 10.51 -3.34
N TYR A 76 -14.36 11.21 -3.25
CA TYR A 76 -14.28 12.55 -2.65
C TYR A 76 -14.61 13.67 -3.64
N GLY A 77 -15.27 13.36 -4.76
CA GLY A 77 -15.67 14.36 -5.75
C GLY A 77 -14.50 15.17 -6.34
N TRP A 78 -13.29 14.58 -6.39
CA TRP A 78 -12.05 15.26 -6.80
C TRP A 78 -11.64 16.47 -5.96
N GLU A 79 -12.19 16.63 -4.75
CA GLU A 79 -11.78 17.70 -3.82
C GLU A 79 -10.36 17.50 -3.28
N VAL A 80 -9.88 16.25 -3.35
CA VAL A 80 -8.53 15.88 -2.92
C VAL A 80 -7.79 15.25 -4.09
N ASP A 81 -6.69 15.89 -4.48
CA ASP A 81 -5.82 15.40 -5.54
C ASP A 81 -5.14 14.07 -5.20
N ARG A 82 -4.77 13.34 -6.25
CA ARG A 82 -4.03 12.07 -6.17
C ARG A 82 -2.74 12.20 -5.35
N SER A 83 -2.04 13.33 -5.48
CA SER A 83 -0.79 13.62 -4.76
C SER A 83 -1.02 13.77 -3.26
N THR A 84 -2.17 14.34 -2.88
CA THR A 84 -2.58 14.54 -1.48
C THR A 84 -3.02 13.21 -0.87
N ILE A 85 -3.82 12.41 -1.57
CA ILE A 85 -4.17 11.04 -1.15
C ILE A 85 -2.91 10.18 -1.00
N SER A 86 -1.96 10.26 -1.93
CA SER A 86 -0.68 9.55 -1.84
C SER A 86 0.13 9.97 -0.61
N ARG A 87 0.20 11.28 -0.31
CA ARG A 87 0.84 11.78 0.92
C ARG A 87 0.15 11.28 2.17
N TRP A 88 -1.18 11.29 2.20
CA TRP A 88 -1.95 10.79 3.34
C TRP A 88 -1.72 9.31 3.58
N ARG A 89 -1.75 8.46 2.54
CA ARG A 89 -1.39 7.04 2.65
C ARG A 89 0.01 6.86 3.25
N LYS A 90 1.01 7.64 2.82
CA LYS A 90 2.37 7.58 3.38
C LYS A 90 2.43 8.00 4.84
N ILE A 91 1.75 9.09 5.21
CA ILE A 91 1.73 9.59 6.60
C ILE A 91 1.08 8.53 7.49
N ILE A 92 -0.11 8.07 7.13
CA ILE A 92 -0.85 7.07 7.90
C ILE A 92 0.02 5.82 8.03
N ARG A 93 0.56 5.29 6.92
CA ARG A 93 1.46 4.11 6.92
C ARG A 93 2.69 4.22 7.81
N ARG A 94 3.24 5.42 8.06
CA ARG A 94 4.35 5.59 9.02
C ARG A 94 3.94 5.26 10.45
N TYR A 95 2.70 5.55 10.82
CA TYR A 95 2.18 5.20 12.14
C TYR A 95 1.84 3.70 12.23
N LEU A 96 1.68 3.02 11.09
CA LEU A 96 1.33 1.59 10.99
C LEU A 96 2.55 0.64 11.07
N ILE A 97 3.79 1.15 10.95
CA ILE A 97 5.02 0.35 10.96
C ILE A 97 5.83 0.64 12.24
N GLN A 98 5.17 0.74 13.39
CA GLN A 98 5.84 0.68 14.70
C GLN A 98 5.98 -0.76 15.17
#